data_AF-A0A2R6MHM7-F1
#
_entry.id   AF-A0A2R6MHM7-F1
#
_cell.length_a   1.000
_cell.length_b   1.000
_cell.length_c   1.000
_cell.angle_alpha   90.00
_cell.angle_beta   90.00
_cell.angle_gamma   90.00
#
_symmetry.space_group_name_H-M   'P 1'
#
loop_
_entity.id
_entity.type
_entity.pdbx_description
1 polymer ?
#
loop_
_entity_poly.entity_id
_entity_poly.type
_entity_poly.pdbx_seq_one_letter_code
_entity_poly.pdbx_strand_id
1 'polypeptide(L)'
;MSKSTDERGRLYLPKDVRERFGDEYRIVQLPNYVALFPVADDPLAAVREIVGDAIDAESVTEAREIARQRSRGEIAAEREREHEEQ
;
A
#
# COMPACT_ATOMS: atom_id res chain seq x y z
N MET A 1 4.23 5.80 -26.67
CA MET A 1 4.21 6.96 -25.76
C MET A 1 5.58 7.04 -25.08
N SER A 2 6.42 8.02 -25.43
CA SER A 2 7.64 8.27 -24.66
C SER A 2 7.23 8.78 -23.28
N LYS A 3 7.83 8.23 -22.21
CA LYS A 3 7.64 8.70 -20.83
C LYS A 3 8.41 10.02 -20.67
N SER A 4 7.88 11.09 -21.25
CA SER A 4 8.47 12.43 -21.22
C SER A 4 7.45 13.39 -20.63
N THR A 5 7.94 14.33 -19.83
CA THR A 5 7.13 15.42 -19.28
C THR A 5 7.01 16.52 -20.31
N ASP A 6 5.92 17.26 -20.27
CA ASP A 6 5.81 18.48 -21.08
C ASP A 6 6.67 19.63 -20.54
N GLU A 7 6.61 20.80 -21.20
CA GLU A 7 7.36 22.00 -20.83
C GLU A 7 7.08 22.50 -19.40
N ARG A 8 5.98 22.07 -18.79
CA ARG A 8 5.58 22.42 -17.43
C ARG A 8 5.86 21.30 -16.43
N GLY A 9 6.54 20.24 -16.85
CA GLY A 9 6.83 19.08 -16.01
C GLY A 9 5.64 18.14 -15.78
N ARG A 10 4.55 18.27 -16.56
CA ARG A 10 3.36 17.41 -16.40
C ARG A 10 3.58 16.07 -17.07
N LEU A 11 3.19 15.00 -16.39
CA LEU A 11 3.20 13.64 -16.91
C LEU A 11 1.77 13.24 -17.30
N TYR A 12 1.58 12.80 -18.54
CA TYR A 12 0.30 12.24 -18.96
C TYR A 12 0.17 10.79 -18.46
N LEU A 13 -0.86 10.54 -17.64
CA LEU A 13 -1.20 9.18 -17.22
C LEU A 13 -2.10 8.50 -18.26
N PRO A 14 -1.71 7.30 -18.74
CA PRO A 14 -2.54 6.48 -19.62
C PRO A 14 -3.96 6.26 -19.07
N LYS A 15 -4.94 6.12 -19.98
CA LYS A 15 -6.37 5.99 -19.61
C LYS A 15 -6.64 4.80 -18.70
N ASP A 16 -6.01 3.67 -18.98
CA ASP A 16 -6.07 2.43 -18.20
C ASP A 16 -5.58 2.61 -16.76
N VAL A 17 -4.57 3.46 -16.53
CA VAL A 17 -4.10 3.78 -15.19
C VAL A 17 -5.15 4.59 -14.43
N ARG A 18 -5.74 5.60 -15.06
CA ARG A 18 -6.77 6.46 -14.45
C ARG A 18 -8.06 5.69 -14.14
N GLU A 19 -8.50 4.82 -15.05
CA GLU A 19 -9.69 3.99 -14.83
C GLU A 19 -9.50 2.99 -13.68
N ARG A 20 -8.27 2.53 -13.45
CA ARG A 20 -7.96 1.57 -12.39
C ARG A 20 -7.71 2.20 -11.02
N PHE A 21 -7.13 3.39 -10.99
CA PHE A 21 -6.59 3.99 -9.76
C PHE A 21 -7.17 5.36 -9.43
N GLY A 22 -8.08 5.89 -10.25
CA GLY A 22 -8.70 7.20 -10.05
C GLY A 22 -7.91 8.35 -10.67
N ASP A 23 -8.34 9.57 -10.38
CA ASP A 23 -7.80 10.79 -10.97
C ASP A 23 -6.95 11.62 -9.98
N GLU A 24 -6.99 11.33 -8.68
CA GLU A 24 -6.22 12.03 -7.65
C GLU A 24 -5.02 11.21 -7.17
N TYR A 25 -3.85 11.87 -7.09
CA TYR A 25 -2.60 11.23 -6.68
C TYR A 25 -1.80 12.11 -5.74
N ARG A 26 -1.22 11.49 -4.72
CA ARG A 26 -0.17 12.07 -3.89
C ARG A 26 1.20 11.74 -4.45
N ILE A 27 1.99 12.78 -4.70
CA ILE A 27 3.39 12.65 -5.12
C ILE A 27 4.27 12.43 -3.89
N VAL A 28 5.10 11.38 -3.91
CA VAL A 28 6.11 11.08 -2.89
C VAL A 28 7.48 11.02 -3.55
N GLN A 29 8.45 11.76 -3.01
CA GLN A 29 9.83 11.77 -3.48
C GLN A 29 10.62 10.69 -2.75
N LEU A 30 11.23 9.79 -3.52
CA LEU A 30 12.15 8.76 -3.04
C LEU A 30 13.55 9.02 -3.61
N PRO A 31 14.61 8.41 -3.07
CA PRO A 31 15.99 8.76 -3.45
C PRO A 31 16.28 8.69 -4.95
N ASN A 32 15.66 7.76 -5.66
CA ASN A 32 15.93 7.49 -7.07
C ASN A 32 14.74 7.73 -8.01
N TYR A 33 13.54 7.97 -7.47
CA TYR A 33 12.33 8.10 -8.27
C TYR A 33 11.23 8.86 -7.53
N VAL A 34 10.22 9.26 -8.29
CA VAL A 34 8.98 9.83 -7.76
C VAL A 34 7.90 8.76 -7.85
N ALA A 35 7.20 8.52 -6.75
CA ALA A 35 6.06 7.61 -6.68
C ALA A 35 4.75 8.40 -6.69
N LEU A 36 3.77 7.90 -7.44
CA LEU A 36 2.40 8.39 -7.46
C LEU A 36 1.53 7.41 -6.70
N PHE A 37 0.99 7.85 -5.57
CA PHE A 37 0.06 7.07 -4.76
C PHE A 37 -1.37 7.56 -5.03
N PRO A 38 -2.30 6.70 -5.48
CA PRO A 38 -3.68 7.11 -5.69
C PRO A 38 -4.33 7.50 -4.36
N VAL A 39 -5.18 8.52 -4.41
CA VAL A 39 -6.00 8.96 -3.29
C VAL A 39 -7.42 8.50 -3.57
N ALA A 40 -7.98 7.71 -2.66
CA ALA A 40 -9.38 7.32 -2.73
C ALA A 40 -10.28 8.54 -2.44
N ASP A 41 -11.48 8.58 -3.04
CA ASP A 41 -12.46 9.65 -2.83
C ASP A 41 -12.84 9.80 -1.34
N ASP A 42 -12.95 8.67 -0.64
CA ASP A 42 -13.03 8.61 0.82
C ASP A 42 -11.86 7.75 1.35
N PRO A 43 -10.73 8.38 1.71
CA PRO A 43 -9.56 7.67 2.22
C PRO A 43 -9.86 6.88 3.50
N LEU A 44 -10.77 7.37 4.34
CA LEU A 44 -11.08 6.73 5.61
C LEU A 44 -11.95 5.49 5.39
N ALA A 45 -12.96 5.58 4.52
CA ALA A 45 -13.76 4.42 4.13
C ALA A 45 -12.89 3.36 3.45
N ALA A 46 -12.00 3.75 2.54
CA ALA A 46 -11.09 2.82 1.85
C ALA A 46 -10.17 2.08 2.84
N VAL A 47 -9.60 2.77 3.83
CA VAL A 47 -8.80 2.13 4.88
C VAL A 47 -9.64 1.17 5.70
N ARG A 48 -10.88 1.54 6.06
CA ARG A 48 -11.79 0.65 6.81
C ARG A 48 -12.20 -0.58 6.03
N GLU A 49 -12.43 -0.47 4.72
CA GLU A 49 -12.76 -1.60 3.84
C GLU A 49 -11.59 -2.57 3.70
N ILE A 50 -10.37 -2.05 3.50
CA ILE A 50 -9.15 -2.87 3.35
C ILE A 50 -8.82 -3.61 4.64
N VAL A 51 -8.97 -2.94 5.78
CA VAL A 51 -8.61 -3.53 7.07
C VAL A 51 -9.76 -4.36 7.66
N GLY A 52 -11.00 -4.11 7.24
CA GLY A 52 -12.20 -4.83 7.68
C GLY A 52 -12.32 -4.88 9.21
N ASP A 53 -12.83 -6.01 9.71
CA ASP A 53 -13.00 -6.32 11.14
C ASP A 53 -11.64 -6.48 11.89
N ALA A 54 -10.49 -6.36 11.22
CA ALA A 54 -9.19 -6.44 11.91
C ALA A 54 -8.92 -5.23 12.83
N ILE A 55 -9.70 -4.14 12.70
CA ILE A 55 -9.72 -3.00 13.62
C ILE A 55 -10.85 -3.11 14.66
N ASP A 56 -11.69 -4.15 14.65
CA ASP A 56 -12.68 -4.40 15.73
C ASP A 56 -12.06 -4.94 17.03
N ALA A 57 -10.72 -4.90 17.16
CA ALA A 57 -10.09 -5.06 18.47
C ALA A 57 -10.47 -3.86 19.36
N GLU A 58 -10.93 -4.12 20.58
CA GLU A 58 -11.49 -3.14 21.53
C GLU A 58 -10.51 -1.99 21.88
N SER A 59 -9.24 -2.06 21.46
CA SER A 59 -8.30 -0.95 21.53
C SER A 59 -7.15 -0.99 20.49
N VAL A 60 -6.61 0.18 20.15
CA VAL A 60 -5.40 0.35 19.31
C VAL A 60 -4.21 -0.45 19.84
N THR A 61 -4.12 -0.63 21.16
CA THR A 61 -3.06 -1.40 21.82
C THR A 61 -3.14 -2.88 21.45
N GLU A 62 -4.35 -3.43 21.48
CA GLU A 62 -4.63 -4.83 21.16
C GLU A 62 -4.42 -5.13 19.67
N ALA A 63 -4.88 -4.24 18.78
CA ALA A 63 -4.60 -4.35 17.34
C ALA A 63 -3.09 -4.37 17.04
N ARG A 64 -2.30 -3.55 17.76
CA ARG A 64 -0.84 -3.50 17.63
C ARG A 64 -0.17 -4.78 18.14
N GLU A 65 -0.71 -5.41 19.17
CA GLU A 65 -0.21 -6.67 19.71
C GLU A 65 -0.49 -7.85 18.77
N ILE A 66 -1.71 -7.92 18.22
CA ILE A 66 -2.11 -8.92 17.21
C ILE A 66 -1.23 -8.82 15.97
N ALA A 67 -1.00 -7.60 15.45
CA ALA A 67 -0.14 -7.39 14.29
C ALA A 67 1.31 -7.88 14.53
N ARG A 68 1.85 -7.67 15.75
CA ARG A 68 3.18 -8.16 16.12
C ARG A 68 3.24 -9.67 16.27
N GLN A 69 2.21 -10.30 16.83
CA GLN A 69 2.13 -11.75 16.92
C GLN A 69 2.07 -12.40 15.54
N ARG A 70 1.24 -11.89 14.63
CA ARG A 70 1.14 -12.39 13.25
C ARG A 70 2.47 -12.30 12.51
N SER A 71 3.11 -11.13 12.54
CA SER A 71 4.42 -10.93 11.90
C SER A 71 5.49 -11.89 12.45
N ARG A 72 5.53 -12.11 13.78
CA ARG A 72 6.46 -13.09 14.38
C ARG A 72 6.15 -14.53 13.98
N GLY A 73 4.88 -14.89 13.89
CA GLY A 73 4.45 -16.22 13.46
C GLY A 73 4.80 -16.51 12.01
N GLU A 74 4.60 -15.53 11.12
CA GLU A 74 4.98 -15.64 9.70
C GLU A 74 6.49 -15.83 9.53
N ILE A 75 7.31 -15.05 10.25
CA ILE A 75 8.78 -15.19 10.22
C ILE A 75 9.22 -16.56 10.77
N ALA A 76 8.57 -17.07 11.82
CA ALA A 76 8.87 -18.39 12.36
C ALA A 76 8.50 -19.50 11.37
N ALA A 77 7.32 -19.41 10.76
CA ALA A 77 6.84 -20.37 9.77
C ALA A 77 7.64 -20.33 8.46
N GLU A 78 8.16 -19.17 8.05
CA GLU A 78 9.11 -19.05 6.93
C GLU A 78 10.42 -19.77 7.25
N ARG A 79 10.98 -19.54 8.45
CA ARG A 79 12.20 -20.23 8.89
C ARG A 79 12.05 -21.74 9.02
N GLU A 80 10.90 -22.22 9.51
CA GLU A 80 10.64 -23.67 9.58
C GLU A 80 10.56 -24.30 8.19
N ARG A 81 9.91 -23.63 7.23
CA ARG A 81 9.86 -24.07 5.82
C ARG A 81 11.25 -24.12 5.18
N GLU A 82 12.08 -23.10 5.40
CA GLU A 82 13.48 -23.09 4.95
C GLU A 82 14.35 -24.19 5.57
N HIS A 83 13.95 -24.69 6.75
CA HIS A 83 14.65 -25.74 7.49
C HIS A 83 14.18 -27.15 7.13
N GLU A 84 12.97 -27.31 6.59
CA GLU A 84 12.44 -28.56 6.04
C GLU A 84 12.87 -28.82 4.59
N GLU A 85 13.29 -27.77 3.86
CA GLU A 85 13.75 -27.85 2.47
C GLU A 85 15.27 -28.11 2.31
N GLN A 86 16.02 -28.25 3.42
CA GLN A 86 17.47 -28.60 3.47
C GLN A 86 17.70 -30.05 3.91
#